data_AF-A0A4Y7NJS1-F1
#
_entry.id   AF-A0A4Y7NJS1-F1
#
_cell.length_a   1.000
_cell.length_b   1.000
_cell.length_c   1.000
_cell.angle_alpha   90.00
_cell.angle_beta   90.00
_cell.angle_gamma   90.00
#
_symmetry.space_group_name_H-M   'P 1'
#
loop_
_entity.id
_entity.type
_entity.pdbx_description
1 polymer ?
#
loop_
_entity_poly.entity_id
_entity_poly.type
_entity_poly.pdbx_seq_one_letter_code
_entity_poly.pdbx_strand_id
1 'polypeptide(L)'
;MMNPKYRQTSAGGDFVLTPRKIPSQNVVIRILKREIHTKPGNQYHVCRSFYQSVVPNFTIVNVEKPPCFLRKFTPDGKHFIAFSADQTSLEVYQYQGPSAAEKLLEDVPRTREFVGNDSSEAVDLRSQVFSTFFKLKHIIPVTPVGEQLNRECSLFVKDGRFVIVGSASYVPEEPQPNFFEIFRNNESVSPHPRSPLEDCSLHIVDILNGRLCDTRTLKIDKIFLSHNQGLYLYEDTLAVLSVQHQTIHIFRITSEGYFAEVKNIGRFCFDDDEWLVDQVQGLWPLGQTVRPFREATINSLKHRLLVFLYRRAVTMSEDEGNFYHVRKFFQNFDHIRALRLWKMQLLDESHLLLKYASEDVVTLRAPEPNTQPAFFVVYNTENAQVINVYENTSQELLDLFENFSDLLRNARPYTEWQFSCSPSSNVYANVIHQRFKQTIVSARFGGQTEATKRLLSQLPISAQSYSCSPYLDLQLFSYDDKWVSLMERPKASGEHPIRFYVRESGLLRFRIYAGIMGRPAPPSSARRLVAFTFHPTDPFAISVQRTNSEYVVNFHVRHI
;
A
#
# COMPACT_ATOMS: atom_id res chain seq x y z
N MET A 1 41.33 -33.15 -6.60
CA MET A 1 41.44 -32.67 -8.00
C MET A 1 40.23 -31.79 -8.30
N MET A 2 40.44 -30.49 -8.55
CA MET A 2 39.37 -29.52 -8.87
C MET A 2 38.87 -29.71 -10.30
N ASN A 3 37.57 -29.52 -10.50
CA ASN A 3 36.88 -29.61 -11.80
C ASN A 3 37.30 -28.41 -12.70
N PRO A 4 37.77 -28.61 -13.95
CA PRO A 4 38.37 -27.56 -14.78
C PRO A 4 37.39 -26.47 -15.27
N LYS A 5 36.08 -26.58 -14.98
CA LYS A 5 35.05 -25.61 -15.40
C LYS A 5 35.06 -24.27 -14.67
N TYR A 6 35.93 -24.06 -13.66
CA TYR A 6 35.95 -22.83 -12.85
C TYR A 6 37.20 -21.96 -13.04
N ARG A 7 38.07 -22.24 -14.02
CA ARG A 7 39.17 -21.35 -14.42
C ARG A 7 38.71 -20.47 -15.59
N GLN A 8 38.47 -19.19 -15.35
CA GLN A 8 38.39 -18.18 -16.40
C GLN A 8 39.68 -17.37 -16.37
N THR A 9 40.45 -17.42 -17.46
CA THR A 9 41.69 -16.68 -17.64
C THR A 9 41.38 -15.29 -18.22
N SER A 10 41.55 -14.23 -17.44
CA SER A 10 41.65 -12.86 -17.94
C SER A 10 43.13 -12.44 -17.94
N ALA A 11 43.52 -11.64 -18.93
CA ALA A 11 44.89 -11.14 -19.10
C ALA A 11 45.30 -10.25 -17.90
N GLY A 12 45.97 -10.85 -16.91
CA GLY A 12 46.47 -10.18 -15.71
C GLY A 12 46.08 -10.88 -14.41
N GLY A 13 46.58 -12.10 -14.19
CA GLY A 13 46.44 -12.83 -12.92
C GLY A 13 45.28 -13.83 -12.87
N ASP A 14 45.58 -15.07 -12.48
CA ASP A 14 44.59 -16.14 -12.30
C ASP A 14 43.67 -15.83 -11.09
N PHE A 15 42.47 -15.31 -11.34
CA PHE A 15 41.41 -15.28 -10.33
C PHE A 15 40.81 -16.68 -10.18
N VAL A 16 41.26 -17.41 -9.16
CA VAL A 16 40.67 -18.71 -8.78
C VAL A 16 39.40 -18.45 -7.97
N LEU A 17 38.23 -18.61 -8.61
CA LEU A 17 36.94 -18.58 -7.91
C LEU A 17 36.87 -19.77 -6.95
N THR A 18 36.96 -19.50 -5.65
CA THR A 18 36.76 -20.52 -4.62
C THR A 18 35.27 -20.87 -4.52
N PRO A 19 34.91 -22.17 -4.53
CA PRO A 19 33.52 -22.57 -4.38
C PRO A 19 33.00 -22.13 -3.01
N ARG A 20 31.85 -21.47 -3.00
CA ARG A 20 31.23 -20.96 -1.78
C ARG A 20 30.93 -22.12 -0.82
N LYS A 21 31.38 -22.01 0.43
CA LYS A 21 31.06 -22.99 1.48
C LYS A 21 29.58 -22.89 1.84
N ILE A 22 28.80 -23.92 1.52
CA ILE A 22 27.38 -23.98 1.84
C ILE A 22 27.22 -24.38 3.32
N PRO A 23 26.52 -23.59 4.14
CA PRO A 23 26.26 -23.95 5.52
C PRO A 23 25.23 -25.07 5.60
N SER A 24 25.26 -25.83 6.71
CA SER A 24 24.32 -26.94 6.91
C SER A 24 22.87 -26.49 6.75
N GLN A 25 22.15 -27.23 5.90
CA GLN A 25 20.72 -27.03 5.63
C GLN A 25 19.82 -27.88 6.54
N ASN A 26 20.44 -28.68 7.42
CA ASN A 26 19.70 -29.52 8.36
C ASN A 26 18.98 -28.63 9.38
N VAL A 27 17.66 -28.84 9.51
CA VAL A 27 16.79 -28.06 10.39
C VAL A 27 17.24 -28.18 11.85
N VAL A 28 17.57 -29.39 12.32
CA VAL A 28 17.99 -29.65 13.70
C VAL A 28 19.26 -28.86 14.04
N ILE A 29 20.24 -28.86 13.14
CA ILE A 29 21.49 -28.10 13.33
C ILE A 29 21.21 -26.59 13.39
N ARG A 30 20.25 -26.08 12.58
CA ARG A 30 19.87 -24.66 12.60
C ARG A 30 19.08 -24.28 13.86
N ILE A 31 18.23 -25.17 14.38
CA ILE A 31 17.55 -25.00 15.68
C ILE A 31 18.57 -24.94 16.81
N LEU A 32 19.47 -25.92 16.89
CA LEU A 32 20.53 -25.94 17.91
C LEU A 32 21.39 -24.67 17.87
N LYS A 33 21.70 -24.16 16.67
CA LYS A 33 22.41 -22.88 16.52
C LYS A 33 21.58 -21.69 17.00
N ARG A 34 20.27 -21.68 16.74
CA ARG A 34 19.36 -20.64 17.23
C ARG A 34 19.30 -20.61 18.76
N GLU A 35 19.30 -21.77 19.41
CA GLU A 35 19.20 -21.89 20.87
C GLU A 35 20.54 -21.62 21.57
N ILE A 36 21.66 -22.13 21.02
CA ILE A 36 22.95 -22.17 21.72
C ILE A 36 23.89 -21.00 21.31
N HIS A 37 23.80 -20.46 20.09
CA HIS A 37 24.80 -19.52 19.53
C HIS A 37 24.26 -18.09 19.38
N THR A 38 23.78 -17.50 20.47
CA THR A 38 23.32 -16.11 20.45
C THR A 38 24.37 -15.18 21.07
N LYS A 39 25.32 -14.73 20.24
CA LYS A 39 26.07 -13.51 20.58
C LYS A 39 25.06 -12.36 20.77
N PRO A 40 25.24 -11.45 21.74
CA PRO A 40 24.33 -10.31 21.92
C PRO A 40 24.10 -9.57 20.60
N GLY A 41 22.84 -9.32 20.25
CA GLY A 41 22.45 -8.64 19.00
C GLY A 41 22.32 -9.52 17.75
N ASN A 42 22.88 -10.73 17.70
CA ASN A 42 22.77 -11.63 16.53
C ASN A 42 21.52 -12.52 16.54
N GLN A 43 20.75 -12.51 17.63
CA GLN A 43 19.52 -13.29 17.78
C GLN A 43 18.56 -13.09 16.60
N TYR A 44 18.39 -11.84 16.17
CA TYR A 44 17.50 -11.48 15.06
C TYR A 44 17.95 -12.09 13.74
N HIS A 45 19.23 -12.00 13.39
CA HIS A 45 19.76 -12.56 12.14
C HIS A 45 19.66 -14.09 12.11
N VAL A 46 19.91 -14.75 13.25
CA VAL A 46 19.82 -16.21 13.34
C VAL A 46 18.36 -16.66 13.24
N CYS A 47 17.43 -16.00 13.94
CA CYS A 47 16.00 -16.29 13.83
C CYS A 47 15.47 -16.05 12.40
N ARG A 48 15.88 -14.94 11.78
CA ARG A 48 15.52 -14.61 10.39
C ARG A 48 16.03 -15.66 9.40
N SER A 49 17.26 -16.15 9.57
CA SER A 49 17.84 -17.19 8.72
C SER A 49 17.10 -18.53 8.81
N PHE A 50 16.37 -18.78 9.91
CA PHE A 50 15.62 -20.00 10.11
C PHE A 50 14.43 -20.14 9.15
N TYR A 51 13.84 -19.04 8.68
CA TYR A 51 12.78 -19.05 7.66
C TYR A 51 13.25 -19.64 6.31
N GLN A 52 14.56 -19.70 6.05
CA GLN A 52 15.07 -20.43 4.88
C GLN A 52 14.85 -21.95 5.00
N SER A 53 14.75 -22.48 6.22
CA SER A 53 14.56 -23.90 6.47
C SER A 53 13.09 -24.30 6.43
N VAL A 54 12.20 -23.44 6.91
CA VAL A 54 10.77 -23.68 7.02
C VAL A 54 10.02 -22.87 5.95
N VAL A 55 9.64 -23.50 4.85
CA VAL A 55 9.06 -22.84 3.66
C VAL A 55 7.75 -23.49 3.21
N PRO A 56 6.86 -22.75 2.51
CA PRO A 56 5.72 -23.33 1.79
C PRO A 56 6.23 -24.04 0.53
N ASN A 57 6.38 -25.36 0.59
CA ASN A 57 6.91 -26.20 -0.50
C ASN A 57 5.84 -26.87 -1.35
N PHE A 58 4.56 -26.74 -1.02
CA PHE A 58 3.47 -27.43 -1.69
C PHE A 58 2.33 -26.47 -2.06
N THR A 59 1.74 -26.64 -3.25
CA THR A 59 0.61 -25.80 -3.70
C THR A 59 -0.65 -26.63 -3.93
N ILE A 60 -1.74 -26.21 -3.31
CA ILE A 60 -3.10 -26.73 -3.55
C ILE A 60 -3.79 -25.73 -4.48
N VAL A 61 -4.09 -26.17 -5.70
CA VAL A 61 -4.71 -25.33 -6.72
C VAL A 61 -6.23 -25.38 -6.62
N ASN A 62 -6.89 -24.24 -6.84
CA ASN A 62 -8.35 -24.12 -6.92
C ASN A 62 -9.08 -24.65 -5.67
N VAL A 63 -8.70 -24.13 -4.49
CA VAL A 63 -9.33 -24.44 -3.20
C VAL A 63 -10.78 -23.94 -3.20
N GLU A 64 -11.71 -24.79 -2.78
CA GLU A 64 -13.10 -24.39 -2.60
C GLU A 64 -13.22 -23.53 -1.35
N LYS A 65 -13.96 -22.42 -1.47
CA LYS A 65 -14.15 -21.48 -0.37
C LYS A 65 -15.60 -21.04 -0.28
N PRO A 66 -16.04 -20.54 0.89
CA PRO A 66 -17.29 -19.84 1.02
C PRO A 66 -17.43 -18.67 0.02
N PRO A 67 -18.66 -18.17 -0.22
CA PRO A 67 -18.90 -17.01 -1.06
C PRO A 67 -18.41 -15.71 -0.36
N CYS A 68 -17.09 -15.54 -0.29
CA CYS A 68 -16.42 -14.38 0.28
C CYS A 68 -15.19 -13.96 -0.55
N PHE A 69 -14.76 -12.72 -0.39
CA PHE A 69 -13.55 -12.15 -0.96
C PHE A 69 -12.45 -12.10 0.10
N LEU A 70 -11.43 -12.93 -0.08
CA LEU A 70 -10.30 -13.03 0.82
C LEU A 70 -9.46 -11.76 0.76
N ARG A 71 -9.11 -11.17 1.91
CA ARG A 71 -8.40 -9.87 1.97
C ARG A 71 -6.99 -9.95 2.56
N LYS A 72 -6.86 -10.09 3.88
CA LYS A 72 -5.56 -9.90 4.57
C LYS A 72 -5.54 -10.62 5.92
N PHE A 73 -4.33 -10.97 6.37
CA PHE A 73 -4.10 -11.41 7.75
C PHE A 73 -4.00 -10.21 8.69
N THR A 74 -4.39 -10.40 9.95
CA THR A 74 -4.01 -9.46 11.01
C THR A 74 -2.49 -9.41 11.15
N PRO A 75 -1.92 -8.30 11.65
CA PRO A 75 -0.47 -8.17 11.85
C PRO A 75 0.16 -9.29 12.71
N ASP A 76 -0.61 -9.87 13.64
CA ASP A 76 -0.20 -11.00 14.47
C ASP A 76 -0.38 -12.38 13.81
N GLY A 77 -1.03 -12.44 12.64
CA GLY A 77 -1.27 -13.66 11.86
C GLY A 77 -2.38 -14.57 12.38
N LYS A 78 -3.00 -14.27 13.54
CA LYS A 78 -3.97 -15.18 14.17
C LYS A 78 -5.34 -15.17 13.51
N HIS A 79 -5.73 -14.04 12.93
CA HIS A 79 -7.02 -13.86 12.28
C HIS A 79 -6.84 -13.50 10.81
N PHE A 80 -7.82 -13.91 10.00
CA PHE A 80 -7.89 -13.62 8.59
C PHE A 80 -9.22 -12.95 8.28
N ILE A 81 -9.15 -11.80 7.61
CA ILE A 81 -10.35 -11.03 7.24
C ILE A 81 -10.75 -11.33 5.79
N ALA A 82 -12.05 -11.48 5.57
CA ALA A 82 -12.67 -11.57 4.26
C ALA A 82 -13.96 -10.74 4.22
N PHE A 83 -14.34 -10.30 3.03
CA PHE A 83 -15.62 -9.62 2.81
C PHE A 83 -16.64 -10.62 2.29
N SER A 84 -17.89 -10.52 2.71
CA SER A 84 -18.96 -11.36 2.16
C SER A 84 -19.18 -11.10 0.66
N ALA A 85 -19.79 -12.06 -0.05
CA ALA A 85 -20.03 -11.93 -1.50
C ALA A 85 -20.93 -10.75 -1.87
N ASP A 86 -21.87 -10.40 -1.00
CA ASP A 86 -22.75 -9.24 -1.12
C ASP A 86 -22.07 -7.92 -0.69
N GLN A 87 -20.85 -7.98 -0.14
CA GLN A 87 -20.05 -6.84 0.32
C GLN A 87 -20.73 -6.01 1.42
N THR A 88 -21.56 -6.64 2.26
CA THR A 88 -22.24 -5.95 3.36
C THR A 88 -21.63 -6.26 4.73
N SER A 89 -20.95 -7.40 4.85
CA SER A 89 -20.44 -7.91 6.11
C SER A 89 -18.95 -8.26 6.03
N LEU A 90 -18.30 -8.14 7.18
CA LEU A 90 -16.92 -8.56 7.39
C LEU A 90 -16.92 -9.93 8.06
N GLU A 91 -16.29 -10.91 7.41
CA GLU A 91 -16.09 -12.25 7.94
C GLU A 91 -14.69 -12.35 8.55
N VAL A 92 -14.64 -12.74 9.83
CA VAL A 92 -13.40 -12.94 10.57
C VAL A 92 -13.19 -14.43 10.80
N TYR A 93 -12.10 -14.95 10.24
CA TYR A 93 -11.68 -16.33 10.39
C TYR A 93 -10.51 -16.43 11.36
N GLN A 94 -10.53 -17.45 12.21
CA GLN A 94 -9.39 -17.83 13.04
C GLN A 94 -8.50 -18.81 12.28
N TYR A 95 -7.23 -18.44 12.13
CA TYR A 95 -6.22 -19.29 11.49
C TYR A 95 -5.75 -20.38 12.46
N GLN A 96 -5.83 -21.65 12.05
CA GLN A 96 -5.48 -22.81 12.89
C GLN A 96 -3.98 -23.20 12.80
N GLY A 97 -3.20 -22.52 11.97
CA GLY A 97 -1.78 -22.78 11.77
C GLY A 97 -1.46 -23.66 10.57
N PRO A 98 -0.16 -23.75 10.21
CA PRO A 98 0.30 -24.40 8.97
C PRO A 98 0.19 -25.93 9.00
N SER A 99 0.23 -26.56 10.19
CA SER A 99 0.12 -28.02 10.34
C SER A 99 -1.32 -28.53 10.34
N ALA A 100 -2.32 -27.63 10.34
CA ALA A 100 -3.73 -28.04 10.44
C ALA A 100 -4.15 -28.98 9.30
N ALA A 101 -3.68 -28.73 8.08
CA ALA A 101 -3.98 -29.55 6.91
C ALA A 101 -2.98 -30.69 6.66
N GLU A 102 -1.99 -30.90 7.53
CA GLU A 102 -0.98 -31.96 7.34
C GLU A 102 -1.62 -33.34 7.31
N LYS A 103 -2.62 -33.58 8.18
CA LYS A 103 -3.42 -34.81 8.20
C LYS A 103 -4.13 -35.08 6.87
N LEU A 104 -4.58 -34.03 6.18
CA LEU A 104 -5.25 -34.15 4.87
C LEU A 104 -4.25 -34.44 3.74
N LEU A 105 -2.95 -34.23 3.99
CA LEU A 105 -1.89 -34.38 3.00
C LEU A 105 -1.08 -35.67 3.18
N GLU A 106 -1.40 -36.51 4.18
CA GLU A 106 -0.68 -37.77 4.46
C GLU A 106 -0.64 -38.71 3.25
N ASP A 107 -1.74 -38.77 2.49
CA ASP A 107 -1.87 -39.63 1.31
C ASP A 107 -1.19 -39.05 0.05
N VAL A 108 -0.77 -37.77 0.08
CA VAL A 108 -0.14 -37.11 -1.06
C VAL A 108 1.37 -37.39 -1.09
N PRO A 109 1.91 -37.98 -2.18
CA PRO A 109 3.33 -38.26 -2.28
C PRO A 109 4.18 -37.01 -2.11
N ARG A 110 5.19 -37.09 -1.23
CA ARG A 110 6.13 -35.98 -0.93
C ARG A 110 6.90 -35.45 -2.13
N THR A 111 7.00 -36.22 -3.21
CA THR A 111 7.64 -35.81 -4.47
C THR A 111 6.78 -34.85 -5.30
N ARG A 112 5.49 -34.76 -5.00
CA ARG A 112 4.54 -33.93 -5.72
C ARG A 112 4.60 -32.50 -5.20
N GLU A 113 4.90 -31.54 -6.08
CA GLU A 113 5.02 -30.12 -5.72
C GLU A 113 3.65 -29.39 -5.73
N PHE A 114 2.64 -29.96 -6.40
CA PHE A 114 1.29 -29.39 -6.43
C PHE A 114 0.20 -30.44 -6.70
N VAL A 115 -1.01 -30.16 -6.20
CA VAL A 115 -2.24 -30.89 -6.57
C VAL A 115 -3.06 -30.02 -7.52
N GLY A 116 -3.25 -30.53 -8.74
CA GLY A 116 -4.04 -29.92 -9.81
C GLY A 116 -5.47 -30.46 -9.89
N ASN A 117 -6.16 -30.20 -10.99
CA ASN A 117 -7.58 -30.51 -11.17
C ASN A 117 -7.90 -31.99 -11.49
N ASP A 118 -6.90 -32.81 -11.80
CA ASP A 118 -7.09 -34.04 -12.59
C ASP A 118 -7.30 -35.34 -11.76
N SER A 119 -7.38 -35.29 -10.43
CA SER A 119 -7.56 -36.49 -9.58
C SER A 119 -8.80 -36.41 -8.70
N SER A 120 -9.57 -37.50 -8.59
CA SER A 120 -10.74 -37.61 -7.68
C SER A 120 -10.37 -37.31 -6.23
N GLU A 121 -9.20 -37.77 -5.77
CA GLU A 121 -8.62 -37.47 -4.45
C GLU A 121 -8.41 -35.96 -4.19
N ALA A 122 -8.25 -35.16 -5.26
CA ALA A 122 -8.08 -33.72 -5.12
C ALA A 122 -9.41 -33.02 -4.81
N VAL A 123 -10.57 -33.60 -5.11
CA VAL A 123 -11.88 -32.97 -4.87
C VAL A 123 -12.17 -32.92 -3.36
N ASP A 124 -12.01 -34.05 -2.67
CA ASP A 124 -12.25 -34.13 -1.22
C ASP A 124 -11.27 -33.23 -0.45
N LEU A 125 -10.00 -33.20 -0.87
CA LEU A 125 -9.00 -32.32 -0.28
C LEU A 125 -9.36 -30.84 -0.48
N ARG A 126 -9.75 -30.42 -1.68
CA ARG A 126 -10.06 -29.00 -1.97
C ARG A 126 -11.26 -28.46 -1.21
N SER A 127 -12.26 -29.31 -0.96
CA SER A 127 -13.46 -28.93 -0.19
C SER A 127 -13.17 -28.75 1.31
N GLN A 128 -12.27 -29.55 1.88
CA GLN A 128 -11.98 -29.56 3.32
C GLN A 128 -10.83 -28.63 3.74
N VAL A 129 -9.92 -28.30 2.82
CA VAL A 129 -8.72 -27.52 3.13
C VAL A 129 -9.06 -26.13 3.69
N PHE A 130 -10.06 -25.45 3.14
CA PHE A 130 -10.43 -24.12 3.62
C PHE A 130 -10.94 -24.15 5.07
N SER A 131 -11.90 -25.03 5.37
CA SER A 131 -12.50 -25.13 6.72
C SER A 131 -11.50 -25.64 7.77
N THR A 132 -10.46 -26.36 7.33
CA THR A 132 -9.38 -26.84 8.21
C THR A 132 -8.42 -25.72 8.60
N PHE A 133 -8.01 -24.86 7.66
CA PHE A 133 -7.13 -23.72 7.96
C PHE A 133 -7.87 -22.56 8.63
N PHE A 134 -9.10 -22.31 8.21
CA PHE A 134 -9.88 -21.14 8.60
C PHE A 134 -11.19 -21.55 9.25
N LYS A 135 -11.28 -21.35 10.57
CA LYS A 135 -12.53 -21.50 11.30
C LYS A 135 -13.23 -20.16 11.40
N LEU A 136 -14.45 -20.07 10.91
CA LEU A 136 -15.25 -18.85 11.01
C LEU A 136 -15.48 -18.52 12.49
N LYS A 137 -15.09 -17.30 12.90
CA LYS A 137 -15.23 -16.82 14.27
C LYS A 137 -16.39 -15.83 14.39
N HIS A 138 -16.47 -14.84 13.49
CA HIS A 138 -17.51 -13.82 13.50
C HIS A 138 -17.93 -13.46 12.06
N ILE A 139 -19.22 -13.16 11.89
CA ILE A 139 -19.76 -12.46 10.72
C ILE A 139 -20.35 -11.16 11.26
N ILE A 140 -19.82 -10.04 10.81
CA ILE A 140 -20.14 -8.72 11.35
C ILE A 140 -20.81 -7.93 10.23
N PRO A 141 -22.13 -7.66 10.32
CA PRO A 141 -22.79 -6.77 9.36
C PRO A 141 -22.25 -5.35 9.58
N VAL A 142 -21.70 -4.75 8.53
CA VAL A 142 -21.06 -3.42 8.62
C VAL A 142 -21.91 -2.37 7.92
N THR A 143 -22.39 -2.66 6.71
CA THR A 143 -23.08 -1.65 5.90
C THR A 143 -24.61 -1.78 5.97
N PRO A 144 -25.32 -0.64 5.98
CA PRO A 144 -26.76 -0.62 5.74
C PRO A 144 -27.09 -0.96 4.28
N VAL A 145 -28.37 -1.23 4.01
CA VAL A 145 -28.86 -1.57 2.66
C VAL A 145 -28.53 -0.46 1.67
N GLY A 146 -27.81 -0.79 0.59
CA GLY A 146 -27.44 0.13 -0.49
C GLY A 146 -25.96 0.53 -0.50
N GLU A 147 -25.23 0.34 0.60
CA GLU A 147 -23.78 0.58 0.69
C GLU A 147 -22.98 -0.70 0.45
N GLN A 148 -21.90 -0.60 -0.34
CA GLN A 148 -20.98 -1.71 -0.59
C GLN A 148 -19.61 -1.46 0.02
N LEU A 149 -19.09 -2.45 0.76
CA LEU A 149 -17.72 -2.43 1.27
C LEU A 149 -16.70 -2.50 0.13
N ASN A 150 -15.71 -1.63 0.19
CA ASN A 150 -14.58 -1.70 -0.72
C ASN A 150 -13.64 -2.84 -0.29
N ARG A 151 -13.56 -3.87 -1.14
CA ARG A 151 -12.77 -5.09 -0.91
C ARG A 151 -11.28 -4.84 -0.71
N GLU A 152 -10.76 -3.71 -1.16
CA GLU A 152 -9.33 -3.38 -1.07
C GLU A 152 -9.02 -2.44 0.10
N CYS A 153 -10.04 -1.91 0.76
CA CYS A 153 -9.89 -0.96 1.86
C CYS A 153 -9.86 -1.69 3.20
N SER A 154 -8.67 -1.76 3.81
CA SER A 154 -8.49 -2.33 5.15
C SER A 154 -7.24 -1.75 5.80
N LEU A 155 -7.40 -1.19 6.99
CA LEU A 155 -6.30 -0.65 7.80
C LEU A 155 -6.40 -1.21 9.23
N PHE A 156 -5.34 -1.82 9.72
CA PHE A 156 -5.28 -2.35 11.09
C PHE A 156 -4.74 -1.30 12.06
N VAL A 157 -5.40 -1.12 13.20
CA VAL A 157 -4.97 -0.18 14.25
C VAL A 157 -4.20 -0.93 15.33
N LYS A 158 -3.06 -0.37 15.78
CA LYS A 158 -2.24 -0.92 16.87
C LYS A 158 -1.95 -2.41 16.69
N ASP A 159 -2.40 -3.23 17.63
CA ASP A 159 -2.10 -4.66 17.68
C ASP A 159 -2.95 -5.51 16.71
N GLY A 160 -3.67 -4.88 15.78
CA GLY A 160 -4.60 -5.57 14.89
C GLY A 160 -5.93 -5.94 15.56
N ARG A 161 -6.22 -5.38 16.74
CA ARG A 161 -7.51 -5.54 17.41
C ARG A 161 -8.65 -4.91 16.62
N PHE A 162 -8.43 -3.70 16.11
CA PHE A 162 -9.42 -2.97 15.32
C PHE A 162 -9.00 -2.93 13.86
N VAL A 163 -9.99 -3.02 12.97
CA VAL A 163 -9.82 -2.80 11.54
C VAL A 163 -10.75 -1.71 11.07
N ILE A 164 -10.21 -0.81 10.26
CA ILE A 164 -10.96 0.23 9.56
C ILE A 164 -11.26 -0.29 8.16
N VAL A 165 -12.55 -0.30 7.82
CA VAL A 165 -13.04 -0.66 6.48
C VAL A 165 -13.85 0.49 5.91
N GLY A 166 -13.71 0.72 4.61
CA GLY A 166 -14.46 1.75 3.90
C GLY A 166 -15.61 1.15 3.09
N SER A 167 -16.79 1.74 3.16
CA SER A 167 -17.89 1.52 2.24
C SER A 167 -18.07 2.72 1.33
N ALA A 168 -18.67 2.48 0.17
CA ALA A 168 -19.12 3.53 -0.72
C ALA A 168 -20.54 3.20 -1.21
N SER A 169 -21.39 4.22 -1.26
CA SER A 169 -22.66 4.20 -1.98
C SER A 169 -22.60 5.21 -3.11
N TYR A 170 -23.07 4.82 -4.30
CA TYR A 170 -23.19 5.73 -5.42
C TYR A 170 -24.33 6.71 -5.15
N VAL A 171 -24.06 8.01 -5.28
CA VAL A 171 -25.10 9.03 -5.15
C VAL A 171 -25.94 9.02 -6.42
N PRO A 172 -27.26 8.76 -6.36
CA PRO A 172 -28.13 8.77 -7.54
C PRO A 172 -28.03 10.09 -8.31
N GLU A 173 -28.05 10.03 -9.64
CA GLU A 173 -28.06 11.24 -10.48
C GLU A 173 -29.39 12.00 -10.38
N GLU A 174 -30.47 11.33 -9.96
CA GLU A 174 -31.80 11.92 -9.74
C GLU A 174 -32.37 11.52 -8.38
N PRO A 175 -32.77 12.47 -7.51
CA PRO A 175 -32.58 13.93 -7.65
C PRO A 175 -31.11 14.32 -7.51
N GLN A 176 -30.66 15.29 -8.30
CA GLN A 176 -29.28 15.80 -8.20
C GLN A 176 -29.03 16.36 -6.80
N PRO A 177 -27.88 16.04 -6.18
CA PRO A 177 -27.51 16.62 -4.89
C PRO A 177 -27.44 18.14 -4.99
N ASN A 178 -27.68 18.83 -3.87
CA ASN A 178 -27.70 20.29 -3.88
C ASN A 178 -26.35 20.84 -4.34
N PHE A 179 -26.37 21.88 -5.19
CA PHE A 179 -25.16 22.49 -5.74
C PHE A 179 -24.11 22.86 -4.66
N PHE A 180 -24.57 23.40 -3.53
CA PHE A 180 -23.69 23.80 -2.43
C PHE A 180 -23.22 22.65 -1.53
N GLU A 181 -23.79 21.45 -1.68
CA GLU A 181 -23.27 20.23 -1.05
C GLU A 181 -22.13 19.62 -1.86
N ILE A 182 -22.19 19.76 -3.20
CA ILE A 182 -21.13 19.36 -4.13
C ILE A 182 -19.94 20.33 -4.04
N PHE A 183 -20.23 21.62 -4.03
CA PHE A 183 -19.23 22.70 -4.00
C PHE A 183 -19.22 23.37 -2.64
N ARG A 184 -18.54 22.74 -1.67
CA ARG A 184 -18.42 23.27 -0.30
C ARG A 184 -17.40 24.38 -0.16
N ASN A 185 -16.46 24.52 -1.08
CA ASN A 185 -15.47 25.59 -1.09
C ASN A 185 -15.10 25.98 -2.53
N ASN A 186 -14.41 27.11 -2.69
CA ASN A 186 -13.98 27.61 -3.99
C ASN A 186 -12.89 26.76 -4.68
N GLU A 187 -12.31 25.80 -3.96
CA GLU A 187 -11.35 24.84 -4.49
C GLU A 187 -11.97 23.50 -4.86
N SER A 188 -13.26 23.31 -4.59
CA SER A 188 -13.97 22.07 -4.88
C SER A 188 -13.84 21.70 -6.35
N VAL A 189 -13.67 20.42 -6.60
CA VAL A 189 -13.38 19.89 -7.94
C VAL A 189 -14.68 19.74 -8.73
N SER A 190 -14.61 19.90 -10.05
CA SER A 190 -15.78 19.65 -10.89
C SER A 190 -16.08 18.14 -11.02
N PRO A 191 -17.29 17.68 -10.65
CA PRO A 191 -17.63 16.26 -10.71
C PRO A 191 -17.59 15.77 -12.17
N HIS A 192 -17.18 14.53 -12.36
CA HIS A 192 -17.00 13.98 -13.70
C HIS A 192 -17.51 12.54 -13.80
N PRO A 193 -18.04 12.08 -14.95
CA PRO A 193 -18.57 10.71 -15.08
C PRO A 193 -17.54 9.61 -14.81
N ARG A 194 -16.24 9.86 -15.03
CA ARG A 194 -15.17 8.91 -14.69
C ARG A 194 -14.84 8.86 -13.19
N SER A 195 -15.27 9.86 -12.43
CA SER A 195 -15.06 9.99 -10.99
C SER A 195 -16.37 10.42 -10.33
N PRO A 196 -17.36 9.51 -10.27
CA PRO A 196 -18.66 9.83 -9.70
C PRO A 196 -18.55 10.10 -8.20
N LEU A 197 -19.45 10.96 -7.73
CA LEU A 197 -19.61 11.29 -6.32
C LEU A 197 -20.18 10.08 -5.57
N GLU A 198 -19.63 9.83 -4.40
CA GLU A 198 -19.98 8.69 -3.56
C GLU A 198 -20.22 9.20 -2.14
N ASP A 199 -21.18 8.59 -1.46
CA ASP A 199 -21.28 8.68 -0.01
C ASP A 199 -20.32 7.63 0.56
N CYS A 200 -19.20 8.10 1.12
CA CYS A 200 -18.15 7.24 1.66
C CYS A 200 -18.32 7.11 3.17
N SER A 201 -18.48 5.88 3.67
CA SER A 201 -18.54 5.61 5.10
C SER A 201 -17.30 4.86 5.56
N LEU A 202 -16.71 5.29 6.68
CA LEU A 202 -15.60 4.61 7.33
C LEU A 202 -16.12 3.94 8.60
N HIS A 203 -15.80 2.67 8.77
CA HIS A 203 -16.29 1.84 9.85
C HIS A 203 -15.12 1.27 10.65
N ILE A 204 -15.19 1.31 11.98
CA ILE A 204 -14.25 0.62 12.88
C ILE A 204 -14.90 -0.67 13.37
N VAL A 205 -14.22 -1.79 13.19
CA VAL A 205 -14.68 -3.11 13.61
C VAL A 205 -13.69 -3.72 14.61
N ASP A 206 -14.20 -4.18 15.76
CA ASP A 206 -13.44 -4.96 16.73
C ASP A 206 -13.42 -6.43 16.29
N ILE A 207 -12.24 -6.91 15.89
CA ILE A 207 -12.00 -8.28 15.40
C ILE A 207 -12.09 -9.30 16.54
N LEU A 208 -11.74 -8.91 17.78
CA LEU A 208 -11.71 -9.82 18.91
C LEU A 208 -13.11 -10.11 19.44
N ASN A 209 -13.93 -9.06 19.55
CA ASN A 209 -15.30 -9.15 20.07
C ASN A 209 -16.35 -9.38 18.97
N GLY A 210 -16.00 -9.14 17.71
CA GLY A 210 -16.88 -9.34 16.57
C GLY A 210 -18.00 -8.29 16.48
N ARG A 211 -17.68 -7.01 16.72
CA ARG A 211 -18.68 -5.92 16.78
C ARG A 211 -18.24 -4.72 15.95
N LEU A 212 -19.22 -4.05 15.35
CA LEU A 212 -19.05 -2.72 14.77
C LEU A 212 -19.01 -1.70 15.92
N CYS A 213 -17.93 -0.92 16.02
CA CYS A 213 -17.74 0.06 17.08
C CYS A 213 -18.30 1.43 16.71
N ASP A 214 -17.89 1.97 15.56
CA ASP A 214 -18.26 3.32 15.12
C ASP A 214 -18.31 3.41 13.59
N THR A 215 -19.06 4.38 13.09
CA THR A 215 -19.23 4.68 11.66
C THR A 215 -19.25 6.18 11.42
N ARG A 216 -18.44 6.63 10.46
CA ARG A 216 -18.38 8.04 10.02
C ARG A 216 -18.68 8.13 8.53
N THR A 217 -19.73 8.85 8.18
CA THR A 217 -20.20 9.01 6.80
C THR A 217 -19.83 10.39 6.26
N LEU A 218 -19.10 10.42 5.15
CA LEU A 218 -18.77 11.63 4.38
C LEU A 218 -19.62 11.63 3.12
N LYS A 219 -20.57 12.57 3.05
CA LYS A 219 -21.58 12.63 1.99
C LYS A 219 -21.11 13.46 0.80
N ILE A 220 -21.51 13.04 -0.40
CA ILE A 220 -21.31 13.75 -1.67
C ILE A 220 -19.83 14.11 -1.85
N ASP A 221 -18.97 13.12 -1.65
CA ASP A 221 -17.52 13.28 -1.67
C ASP A 221 -16.89 12.32 -2.69
N LYS A 222 -15.60 12.48 -2.93
CA LYS A 222 -14.78 11.49 -3.62
C LYS A 222 -13.57 11.16 -2.76
N ILE A 223 -13.56 9.95 -2.23
CA ILE A 223 -12.44 9.39 -1.47
C ILE A 223 -11.97 8.13 -2.15
N PHE A 224 -10.68 8.08 -2.53
CA PHE A 224 -10.12 6.89 -3.18
C PHE A 224 -9.85 5.77 -2.17
N LEU A 225 -10.88 5.01 -1.81
CA LEU A 225 -10.79 3.87 -0.88
C LEU A 225 -9.97 2.70 -1.44
N SER A 226 -9.93 2.54 -2.76
CA SER A 226 -9.19 1.46 -3.43
C SER A 226 -7.69 1.55 -3.13
N HIS A 227 -7.12 0.44 -2.69
CA HIS A 227 -5.74 0.35 -2.20
C HIS A 227 -5.35 1.39 -1.14
N ASN A 228 -6.30 1.85 -0.30
CA ASN A 228 -6.05 2.84 0.77
C ASN A 228 -5.36 4.13 0.24
N GLN A 229 -5.76 4.64 -0.94
CA GLN A 229 -5.11 5.83 -1.52
C GLN A 229 -5.58 7.16 -0.90
N GLY A 230 -6.84 7.21 -0.49
CA GLY A 230 -7.44 8.37 0.18
C GLY A 230 -7.39 8.32 1.70
N LEU A 231 -6.88 7.22 2.27
CA LEU A 231 -6.80 7.01 3.72
C LEU A 231 -5.35 6.74 4.12
N TYR A 232 -4.90 7.38 5.20
CA TYR A 232 -3.60 7.08 5.77
C TYR A 232 -3.70 6.95 7.29
N LEU A 233 -3.24 5.82 7.82
CA LEU A 233 -3.20 5.57 9.26
C LEU A 233 -1.75 5.55 9.73
N TYR A 234 -1.42 6.49 10.62
CA TYR A 234 -0.17 6.50 11.38
C TYR A 234 -0.51 6.32 12.85
N GLU A 235 0.04 5.30 13.46
CA GLU A 235 -0.31 4.87 14.81
C GLU A 235 -1.83 4.78 15.08
N ASP A 236 -2.37 5.73 15.87
CA ASP A 236 -3.78 5.92 16.19
C ASP A 236 -4.44 7.10 15.44
N THR A 237 -3.67 7.79 14.60
CA THR A 237 -4.09 8.98 13.85
C THR A 237 -4.41 8.60 12.40
N LEU A 238 -5.68 8.75 12.03
CA LEU A 238 -6.20 8.53 10.69
C LEU A 238 -6.40 9.86 9.96
N ALA A 239 -5.73 10.03 8.83
CA ALA A 239 -6.04 11.09 7.89
C ALA A 239 -6.93 10.56 6.75
N VAL A 240 -7.96 11.34 6.39
CA VAL A 240 -8.88 11.07 5.27
C VAL A 240 -8.87 12.25 4.29
N LEU A 241 -8.55 12.01 3.02
CA LEU A 241 -8.52 13.04 1.98
C LEU A 241 -9.85 13.06 1.22
N SER A 242 -10.62 14.13 1.43
CA SER A 242 -11.72 14.53 0.57
C SER A 242 -11.15 15.17 -0.70
N VAL A 243 -11.20 14.44 -1.81
CA VAL A 243 -10.73 14.96 -3.10
C VAL A 243 -11.73 15.94 -3.69
N GLN A 244 -13.03 15.71 -3.49
CA GLN A 244 -14.08 16.58 -4.01
C GLN A 244 -14.04 17.95 -3.33
N HIS A 245 -14.01 17.97 -1.99
CA HIS A 245 -14.01 19.21 -1.20
C HIS A 245 -12.62 19.72 -0.85
N GLN A 246 -11.54 19.07 -1.33
CA GLN A 246 -10.15 19.50 -1.10
C GLN A 246 -9.84 19.73 0.39
N THR A 247 -10.31 18.82 1.24
CA THR A 247 -10.19 18.90 2.70
C THR A 247 -9.60 17.60 3.23
N ILE A 248 -8.74 17.70 4.24
CA ILE A 248 -8.14 16.56 4.94
C ILE A 248 -8.77 16.51 6.32
N HIS A 249 -9.48 15.43 6.61
CA HIS A 249 -10.05 15.16 7.92
C HIS A 249 -9.06 14.34 8.74
N ILE A 250 -8.69 14.83 9.92
CA ILE A 250 -7.83 14.12 10.87
C ILE A 250 -8.71 13.57 12.00
N PHE A 251 -8.71 12.25 12.13
CA PHE A 251 -9.37 11.52 13.20
C PHE A 251 -8.33 10.85 14.10
N ARG A 252 -8.57 10.85 15.40
CA ARG A 252 -7.86 10.02 16.36
C ARG A 252 -8.73 8.85 16.78
N ILE A 253 -8.16 7.66 16.79
CA ILE A 253 -8.87 6.43 17.15
C ILE A 253 -8.67 6.18 18.64
N THR A 254 -9.77 6.19 19.39
CA THR A 254 -9.73 5.93 20.82
C THR A 254 -9.39 4.46 21.10
N SER A 255 -8.92 4.16 22.32
CA SER A 255 -8.67 2.79 22.77
C SER A 255 -9.91 1.89 22.76
N GLU A 256 -11.10 2.50 22.79
CA GLU A 256 -12.39 1.81 22.72
C GLU A 256 -12.89 1.59 21.28
N GLY A 257 -12.26 2.21 20.28
CA GLY A 257 -12.59 2.02 18.87
C GLY A 257 -13.57 3.03 18.29
N TYR A 258 -13.55 4.28 18.77
CA TYR A 258 -14.36 5.38 18.23
C TYR A 258 -13.51 6.37 17.43
N PHE A 259 -14.14 7.02 16.44
CA PHE A 259 -13.54 8.14 15.72
C PHE A 259 -13.73 9.43 16.51
N ALA A 260 -12.62 10.00 17.01
CA ALA A 260 -12.58 11.36 17.53
C ALA A 260 -12.08 12.30 16.43
N GLU A 261 -12.92 13.21 15.96
CA GLU A 261 -12.51 14.25 15.00
C GLU A 261 -11.59 15.24 15.71
N VAL A 262 -10.37 15.40 15.21
CA VAL A 262 -9.37 16.29 15.79
C VAL A 262 -9.38 17.61 15.05
N LYS A 263 -9.31 17.57 13.71
CA LYS A 263 -9.08 18.76 12.89
C LYS A 263 -9.43 18.55 11.43
N ASN A 264 -9.86 19.62 10.77
CA ASN A 264 -10.08 19.68 9.33
C ASN A 264 -9.11 20.66 8.67
N ILE A 265 -8.37 20.22 7.65
CA ILE A 265 -7.35 21.03 6.96
C ILE A 265 -7.76 21.22 5.51
N GLY A 266 -8.00 22.46 5.09
CA GLY A 266 -8.38 22.77 3.70
C GLY A 266 -8.69 24.25 3.53
N ARG A 267 -9.98 24.59 3.57
CA ARG A 267 -10.46 26.00 3.59
C ARG A 267 -9.82 26.77 4.73
N PHE A 268 -9.84 26.20 5.92
CA PHE A 268 -9.16 26.69 7.12
C PHE A 268 -8.06 25.75 7.57
N CYS A 269 -7.13 26.28 8.36
CA CYS A 269 -6.02 25.52 8.91
C CYS A 269 -6.06 25.40 10.43
N PHE A 270 -6.82 26.26 11.12
CA PHE A 270 -7.09 26.16 12.56
C PHE A 270 -8.60 26.14 12.80
N ASP A 271 -9.02 25.62 13.94
CA ASP A 271 -10.44 25.45 14.26
C ASP A 271 -11.12 26.78 14.60
N ASP A 272 -10.36 27.78 15.06
CA ASP A 272 -10.83 29.13 15.37
C ASP A 272 -10.84 30.08 14.15
N ASP A 273 -10.21 29.70 13.03
CA ASP A 273 -10.17 30.49 11.80
C ASP A 273 -11.59 30.81 11.28
N GLU A 274 -12.51 29.84 11.33
CA GLU A 274 -13.88 30.02 10.85
C GLU A 274 -14.61 31.09 11.65
N TRP A 275 -14.47 31.04 12.98
CA TRP A 275 -15.06 32.03 13.87
C TRP A 275 -14.49 33.44 13.64
N LEU A 276 -13.16 33.56 13.42
CA LEU A 276 -12.52 34.84 13.13
C LEU A 276 -13.01 35.45 11.81
N VAL A 277 -13.19 34.63 10.77
CA VAL A 277 -13.70 35.10 9.47
C VAL A 277 -15.16 35.53 9.58
N ASP A 278 -15.98 34.77 10.30
CA ASP A 278 -17.41 35.08 10.49
C ASP A 278 -17.64 36.39 11.26
N GLN A 279 -16.74 36.76 12.18
CA GLN A 279 -16.80 38.07 12.83
C GLN A 279 -16.63 39.24 11.85
N VAL A 280 -15.79 39.06 10.84
CA VAL A 280 -15.54 40.07 9.81
C VAL A 280 -16.62 40.02 8.73
N GLN A 281 -17.28 38.87 8.51
CA GLN A 281 -18.41 38.74 7.57
C GLN A 281 -19.58 39.67 7.90
N GLY A 282 -19.80 40.01 9.19
CA GLY A 282 -20.82 40.99 9.60
C GLY A 282 -20.61 42.42 9.06
N LEU A 283 -19.42 42.74 8.52
CA LEU A 283 -19.10 44.03 7.89
C LEU A 283 -19.41 44.06 6.38
N TRP A 284 -19.86 42.94 5.81
CA TRP A 284 -20.13 42.82 4.37
C TRP A 284 -21.51 43.42 4.05
N PRO A 285 -21.78 43.83 2.80
CA PRO A 285 -23.02 44.49 2.44
C PRO A 285 -24.25 43.67 2.88
N LEU A 286 -25.16 44.30 3.64
CA LEU A 286 -26.36 43.66 4.18
C LEU A 286 -27.12 42.89 3.08
N GLY A 287 -27.37 41.60 3.31
CA GLY A 287 -28.24 40.77 2.47
C GLY A 287 -27.56 39.74 1.58
N GLN A 288 -26.22 39.67 1.52
CA GLN A 288 -25.52 38.58 0.84
C GLN A 288 -25.02 37.53 1.84
N THR A 289 -25.71 36.39 1.93
CA THR A 289 -25.09 35.17 2.46
C THR A 289 -23.98 34.74 1.50
N VAL A 290 -22.74 35.11 1.79
CA VAL A 290 -21.56 34.69 1.02
C VAL A 290 -21.32 33.23 1.34
N ARG A 291 -21.77 32.35 0.44
CA ARG A 291 -21.48 30.92 0.56
C ARG A 291 -19.98 30.71 0.34
N PRO A 292 -19.33 29.76 1.04
CA PRO A 292 -17.90 29.48 0.92
C PRO A 292 -17.40 29.27 -0.53
N PHE A 293 -18.25 28.71 -1.40
CA PHE A 293 -17.94 28.56 -2.83
C PHE A 293 -17.67 29.88 -3.56
N ARG A 294 -18.31 30.97 -3.15
CA ARG A 294 -18.20 32.30 -3.78
C ARG A 294 -17.13 33.19 -3.14
N GLU A 295 -16.32 32.64 -2.24
CA GLU A 295 -15.23 33.37 -1.63
C GLU A 295 -14.18 33.76 -2.67
N ALA A 296 -13.89 35.06 -2.78
CA ALA A 296 -12.84 35.58 -3.64
C ALA A 296 -11.43 35.26 -3.09
N THR A 297 -11.33 35.03 -1.78
CA THR A 297 -10.09 34.72 -1.06
C THR A 297 -9.61 33.31 -1.36
N ILE A 298 -8.30 33.11 -1.39
CA ILE A 298 -7.70 31.77 -1.53
C ILE A 298 -7.79 31.05 -0.18
N ASN A 299 -8.08 29.75 -0.19
CA ASN A 299 -8.10 28.93 1.01
C ASN A 299 -6.78 29.00 1.80
N SER A 300 -6.86 28.88 3.13
CA SER A 300 -5.72 29.02 4.05
C SER A 300 -4.57 28.07 3.72
N LEU A 301 -4.84 26.80 3.39
CA LEU A 301 -3.80 25.83 3.05
C LEU A 301 -3.05 26.22 1.77
N LYS A 302 -3.79 26.57 0.72
CA LYS A 302 -3.19 26.97 -0.56
C LYS A 302 -2.49 28.33 -0.47
N HIS A 303 -3.04 29.26 0.30
CA HIS A 303 -2.40 30.55 0.56
C HIS A 303 -1.03 30.34 1.22
N ARG A 304 -0.93 29.48 2.24
CA ARG A 304 0.36 29.15 2.90
C ARG A 304 1.37 28.53 1.94
N LEU A 305 0.92 27.68 1.01
CA LEU A 305 1.75 27.15 -0.07
C LEU A 305 2.29 28.27 -0.98
N LEU A 306 1.41 29.17 -1.44
CA LEU A 306 1.80 30.29 -2.31
C LEU A 306 2.77 31.24 -1.61
N VAL A 307 2.53 31.57 -0.35
CA VAL A 307 3.41 32.42 0.46
C VAL A 307 4.78 31.77 0.65
N PHE A 308 4.83 30.46 0.90
CA PHE A 308 6.10 29.74 1.01
C PHE A 308 6.90 29.81 -0.29
N LEU A 309 6.27 29.54 -1.43
CA LEU A 309 6.91 29.61 -2.74
C LEU A 309 7.39 31.03 -3.08
N TYR A 310 6.59 32.04 -2.74
CA TYR A 310 6.97 33.45 -2.94
C TYR A 310 8.17 33.83 -2.07
N ARG A 311 8.15 33.51 -0.77
CA ARG A 311 9.27 33.80 0.15
C ARG A 311 10.56 33.13 -0.34
N ARG A 312 10.48 31.87 -0.76
CA ARG A 312 11.62 31.14 -1.35
C ARG A 312 12.14 31.82 -2.61
N ALA A 313 11.26 32.29 -3.49
CA ALA A 313 11.66 33.00 -4.70
C ALA A 313 12.32 34.36 -4.40
N VAL A 314 11.85 35.07 -3.37
CA VAL A 314 12.47 36.32 -2.90
C VAL A 314 13.88 36.07 -2.37
N THR A 315 14.06 35.09 -1.48
CA THR A 315 15.39 34.75 -0.95
C THR A 315 16.37 34.38 -2.06
N MET A 316 15.95 33.55 -3.03
CA MET A 316 16.80 33.21 -4.19
C MET A 316 17.13 34.43 -5.06
N SER A 317 16.18 35.35 -5.22
CA SER A 317 16.40 36.60 -5.96
C SER A 317 17.34 37.57 -5.23
N GLU A 318 17.31 37.59 -3.89
CA GLU A 318 18.22 38.37 -3.06
C GLU A 318 19.65 37.80 -3.13
N ASP A 319 19.79 36.47 -3.07
CA ASP A 319 21.08 35.77 -3.17
C ASP A 319 21.75 35.95 -4.54
N GLU A 320 20.98 35.89 -5.63
CA GLU A 320 21.48 36.07 -7.00
C GLU A 320 21.53 37.55 -7.45
N GLY A 321 20.98 38.47 -6.66
CA GLY A 321 20.87 39.89 -7.02
C GLY A 321 19.97 40.17 -8.24
N ASN A 322 19.08 39.26 -8.60
CA ASN A 322 18.20 39.37 -9.78
C ASN A 322 16.75 38.96 -9.47
N PHE A 323 15.78 39.75 -9.94
CA PHE A 323 14.34 39.51 -9.80
C PHE A 323 13.78 38.39 -10.70
N TYR A 324 14.63 37.55 -11.30
CA TYR A 324 14.22 36.50 -12.22
C TYR A 324 13.25 35.49 -11.58
N HIS A 325 13.58 34.98 -10.39
CA HIS A 325 12.76 33.96 -9.69
C HIS A 325 11.40 34.50 -9.28
N VAL A 326 11.34 35.74 -8.81
CA VAL A 326 10.07 36.42 -8.49
C VAL A 326 9.20 36.61 -9.74
N ARG A 327 9.79 37.03 -10.87
CA ARG A 327 9.05 37.15 -12.14
C ARG A 327 8.51 35.79 -12.62
N LYS A 328 9.32 34.73 -12.51
CA LYS A 328 8.91 33.36 -12.85
C LYS A 328 7.77 32.86 -11.96
N PHE A 329 7.78 33.20 -10.67
CA PHE A 329 6.67 32.89 -9.76
C PHE A 329 5.37 33.56 -10.22
N PHE A 330 5.39 34.86 -10.55
CA PHE A 330 4.19 35.56 -11.03
C PHE A 330 3.69 35.03 -12.38
N GLN A 331 4.59 34.63 -13.29
CA GLN A 331 4.21 33.97 -14.55
C GLN A 331 3.47 32.65 -14.33
N ASN A 332 3.87 31.89 -13.30
CA ASN A 332 3.30 30.58 -12.99
C ASN A 332 2.20 30.65 -11.92
N PHE A 333 1.85 31.83 -11.42
CA PHE A 333 0.96 32.00 -10.27
C PHE A 333 -0.41 31.35 -10.49
N ASP A 334 -1.04 31.62 -11.64
CA ASP A 334 -2.36 31.06 -11.96
C ASP A 334 -2.32 29.55 -12.11
N HIS A 335 -1.23 29.00 -12.65
CA HIS A 335 -1.02 27.55 -12.76
C HIS A 335 -0.91 26.91 -11.37
N ILE A 336 -0.14 27.50 -10.46
CA ILE A 336 0.03 26.98 -9.08
C ILE A 336 -1.29 27.10 -8.31
N ARG A 337 -2.01 28.22 -8.49
CA ARG A 337 -3.34 28.43 -7.88
C ARG A 337 -4.37 27.40 -8.34
N ALA A 338 -4.30 27.00 -9.62
CA ALA A 338 -5.20 26.01 -10.22
C ALA A 338 -4.94 24.57 -9.72
N LEU A 339 -3.79 24.28 -9.12
CA LEU A 339 -3.49 22.95 -8.60
C LEU A 339 -4.49 22.51 -7.52
N ARG A 340 -4.66 21.19 -7.42
CA ARG A 340 -5.55 20.50 -6.50
C ARG A 340 -4.81 19.37 -5.80
N LEU A 341 -5.15 19.12 -4.54
CA LEU A 341 -4.72 17.97 -3.76
C LEU A 341 -5.18 16.68 -4.43
N TRP A 342 -4.22 15.82 -4.71
CA TRP A 342 -4.43 14.52 -5.32
C TRP A 342 -4.28 13.37 -4.33
N LYS A 343 -3.21 13.41 -3.54
CA LYS A 343 -2.84 12.34 -2.60
C LYS A 343 -2.22 12.94 -1.36
N MET A 344 -2.25 12.18 -0.27
CA MET A 344 -1.61 12.53 0.98
C MET A 344 -0.97 11.32 1.65
N GLN A 345 -0.11 11.58 2.62
CA GLN A 345 0.50 10.60 3.50
C GLN A 345 0.87 11.28 4.82
N LEU A 346 0.66 10.58 5.95
CA LEU A 346 1.25 10.99 7.23
C LEU A 346 2.69 10.49 7.31
N LEU A 347 3.62 11.39 7.60
CA LEU A 347 5.03 11.07 7.84
C LEU A 347 5.24 10.69 9.31
N ASP A 348 4.53 11.37 10.21
CA ASP A 348 4.45 11.12 11.64
C ASP A 348 3.07 11.63 12.15
N GLU A 349 2.94 11.88 13.45
CA GLU A 349 1.71 12.39 14.05
C GLU A 349 1.35 13.82 13.59
N SER A 350 2.33 14.66 13.24
CA SER A 350 2.12 16.10 13.00
C SER A 350 2.45 16.56 11.59
N HIS A 351 3.15 15.78 10.78
CA HIS A 351 3.63 16.13 9.44
C HIS A 351 2.91 15.33 8.34
N LEU A 352 2.37 16.08 7.38
CA LEU A 352 1.73 15.55 6.18
C LEU A 352 2.60 15.77 4.95
N LEU A 353 2.72 14.74 4.12
CA LEU A 353 3.22 14.84 2.75
C LEU A 353 2.02 14.92 1.80
N LEU A 354 1.81 16.10 1.23
CA LEU A 354 0.72 16.40 0.31
C LEU A 354 1.23 16.41 -1.12
N LYS A 355 0.46 15.86 -2.06
CA LYS A 355 0.75 15.92 -3.49
C LYS A 355 -0.30 16.75 -4.22
N TYR A 356 0.14 17.86 -4.80
CA TYR A 356 -0.66 18.72 -5.65
C TYR A 356 -0.44 18.38 -7.12
N ALA A 357 -1.52 18.29 -7.89
CA ALA A 357 -1.51 18.05 -9.33
C ALA A 357 -2.57 18.92 -10.03
N SER A 358 -2.61 18.90 -11.36
CA SER A 358 -3.67 19.56 -12.11
C SER A 358 -5.03 18.89 -11.86
N GLU A 359 -6.12 19.66 -12.00
CA GLU A 359 -7.49 19.15 -11.82
C GLU A 359 -7.79 17.94 -12.71
N ASP A 360 -7.26 17.92 -13.94
CA ASP A 360 -7.44 16.80 -14.87
C ASP A 360 -6.78 15.51 -14.39
N VAL A 361 -5.69 15.60 -13.61
CA VAL A 361 -5.05 14.43 -12.98
C VAL A 361 -5.89 13.95 -11.81
N VAL A 362 -6.37 14.88 -10.98
CA VAL A 362 -7.17 14.59 -9.79
C VAL A 362 -8.51 13.93 -10.15
N THR A 363 -9.14 14.39 -11.24
CA THR A 363 -10.41 13.86 -11.75
C THR A 363 -10.29 12.65 -12.67
N LEU A 364 -9.06 12.11 -12.85
CA LEU A 364 -8.76 10.97 -13.73
C LEU A 364 -9.09 11.21 -15.23
N ARG A 365 -9.06 12.48 -15.67
CA ARG A 365 -9.18 12.84 -17.10
C ARG A 365 -7.87 12.61 -17.85
N ALA A 366 -6.75 12.85 -17.18
CA ALA A 366 -5.42 12.69 -17.78
C ALA A 366 -5.11 11.20 -18.05
N PRO A 367 -4.73 10.81 -19.28
CA PRO A 367 -4.39 9.43 -19.62
C PRO A 367 -3.11 8.96 -18.92
N GLU A 368 -2.18 9.88 -18.63
CA GLU A 368 -0.92 9.61 -17.93
C GLU A 368 -0.74 10.58 -16.75
N PRO A 369 -1.26 10.26 -15.56
CA PRO A 369 -1.23 11.18 -14.42
C PRO A 369 0.19 11.42 -13.87
N ASN A 370 1.11 10.47 -14.07
CA ASN A 370 2.46 10.52 -13.52
C ASN A 370 3.45 11.36 -14.35
N THR A 371 3.11 11.70 -15.59
CA THR A 371 3.97 12.53 -16.47
C THR A 371 3.73 14.02 -16.28
N GLN A 372 2.55 14.38 -15.77
CA GLN A 372 2.13 15.74 -15.47
C GLN A 372 2.97 16.36 -14.33
N PRO A 373 3.18 17.69 -14.34
CA PRO A 373 3.86 18.39 -13.25
C PRO A 373 3.06 18.26 -11.95
N ALA A 374 3.77 17.96 -10.86
CA ALA A 374 3.19 17.83 -9.52
C ALA A 374 4.15 18.40 -8.49
N PHE A 375 3.59 18.92 -7.40
CA PHE A 375 4.32 19.41 -6.24
C PHE A 375 4.08 18.52 -5.04
N PHE A 376 5.15 18.23 -4.31
CA PHE A 376 5.13 17.59 -3.01
C PHE A 376 5.33 18.66 -1.94
N VAL A 377 4.43 18.72 -0.98
CA VAL A 377 4.41 19.75 0.06
C VAL A 377 4.47 19.04 1.40
N VAL A 378 5.48 19.38 2.20
CA VAL A 378 5.61 18.92 3.59
C VAL A 378 4.95 19.96 4.48
N TYR A 379 3.86 19.58 5.15
CA TYR A 379 3.02 20.47 5.94
C TYR A 379 2.98 20.00 7.39
N ASN A 380 3.28 20.89 8.33
CA ASN A 380 3.10 20.66 9.75
C ASN A 380 1.69 21.09 10.17
N THR A 381 0.95 20.15 10.76
CA THR A 381 -0.44 20.31 11.16
C THR A 381 -0.61 21.07 12.47
N GLU A 382 0.33 21.00 13.40
CA GLU A 382 0.28 21.72 14.68
C GLU A 382 0.45 23.23 14.48
N ASN A 383 1.51 23.62 13.77
CA ASN A 383 1.84 25.03 13.53
C ASN A 383 1.15 25.61 12.30
N ALA A 384 0.44 24.76 11.54
CA ALA A 384 -0.09 25.06 10.22
C ALA A 384 0.96 25.66 9.26
N GLN A 385 2.19 25.14 9.24
CA GLN A 385 3.29 25.69 8.43
C GLN A 385 3.70 24.75 7.31
N VAL A 386 3.95 25.31 6.12
CA VAL A 386 4.61 24.59 5.04
C VAL A 386 6.12 24.61 5.31
N ILE A 387 6.69 23.44 5.53
CA ILE A 387 8.13 23.28 5.82
C ILE A 387 8.94 23.32 4.54
N ASN A 388 8.55 22.53 3.54
CA ASN A 388 9.24 22.50 2.26
C ASN A 388 8.32 22.10 1.10
N VAL A 389 8.71 22.49 -0.11
CA VAL A 389 8.04 22.18 -1.36
C VAL A 389 9.04 21.64 -2.37
N TYR A 390 8.71 20.50 -2.95
CA TYR A 390 9.53 19.79 -3.93
C TYR A 390 8.75 19.60 -5.23
N GLU A 391 9.43 19.81 -6.36
CA GLU A 391 8.90 19.46 -7.67
C GLU A 391 9.08 17.97 -7.96
N ASN A 392 8.29 17.41 -8.88
CA ASN A 392 8.44 16.02 -9.33
C ASN A 392 9.79 15.70 -10.01
N THR A 393 10.60 16.71 -10.30
CA THR A 393 11.95 16.64 -10.88
C THR A 393 13.06 16.79 -9.84
N SER A 394 12.72 17.02 -8.57
CA SER A 394 13.70 17.28 -7.51
C SER A 394 14.57 16.06 -7.22
N GLN A 395 15.89 16.23 -7.34
CA GLN A 395 16.87 15.21 -6.96
C GLN A 395 16.98 15.08 -5.43
N GLU A 396 16.85 16.17 -4.70
CA GLU A 396 16.90 16.17 -3.23
C GLU A 396 15.82 15.26 -2.63
N LEU A 397 14.58 15.36 -3.11
CA LEU A 397 13.51 14.48 -2.64
C LEU A 397 13.76 13.01 -3.03
N LEU A 398 14.39 12.77 -4.18
CA LEU A 398 14.77 11.42 -4.59
C LEU A 398 15.85 10.84 -3.68
N ASP A 399 16.86 11.63 -3.31
CA ASP A 399 17.93 11.20 -2.41
C ASP A 399 17.39 10.92 -1.00
N LEU A 400 16.45 11.74 -0.52
CA LEU A 400 15.71 11.48 0.72
C LEU A 400 14.91 10.19 0.63
N PHE A 401 14.21 9.96 -0.49
CA PHE A 401 13.44 8.75 -0.71
C PHE A 401 14.34 7.49 -0.76
N GLU A 402 15.48 7.55 -1.42
CA GLU A 402 16.42 6.41 -1.54
C GLU A 402 17.07 6.06 -0.19
N ASN A 403 17.43 7.07 0.61
CA ASN A 403 18.13 6.87 1.88
C ASN A 403 17.20 6.62 3.09
N PHE A 404 15.97 7.14 3.07
CA PHE A 404 15.04 7.08 4.20
C PHE A 404 13.70 6.42 3.87
N SER A 405 13.69 5.50 2.89
CA SER A 405 12.47 4.83 2.43
C SER A 405 11.69 4.09 3.53
N ASP A 406 12.35 3.55 4.56
CA ASP A 406 11.67 2.84 5.66
C ASP A 406 10.84 3.78 6.54
N LEU A 407 11.31 5.01 6.76
CA LEU A 407 10.57 6.04 7.50
C LEU A 407 9.32 6.44 6.72
N LEU A 408 9.46 6.67 5.40
CA LEU A 408 8.33 6.97 4.53
C LEU A 408 7.34 5.79 4.39
N ARG A 409 7.77 4.55 4.62
CA ARG A 409 6.84 3.40 4.58
C ARG A 409 6.10 3.20 5.89
N ASN A 410 6.49 3.91 6.96
CA ASN A 410 6.05 3.62 8.31
C ASN A 410 6.19 2.13 8.63
N ALA A 411 7.37 1.58 8.27
CA ALA A 411 7.69 0.15 8.34
C ALA A 411 7.81 -0.39 9.78
N ARG A 412 7.47 0.42 10.77
CA ARG A 412 7.32 0.05 12.17
C ARG A 412 5.98 0.59 12.60
N PRO A 413 5.01 -0.27 12.91
CA PRO A 413 4.13 0.26 13.92
C PRO A 413 4.01 -0.66 15.15
N TYR A 414 3.96 -2.00 15.09
CA TYR A 414 3.50 -2.72 16.30
C TYR A 414 4.12 -4.08 16.65
N THR A 415 5.11 -4.56 15.90
CA THR A 415 5.81 -5.82 16.26
C THR A 415 7.31 -5.66 16.10
N GLU A 416 8.07 -6.08 17.11
CA GLU A 416 9.54 -6.07 17.13
C GLU A 416 10.18 -6.83 15.94
N TRP A 417 9.40 -7.65 15.23
CA TRP A 417 9.84 -8.65 14.26
C TRP A 417 9.49 -8.33 12.79
N GLN A 418 9.49 -7.07 12.36
CA GLN A 418 9.21 -6.72 10.96
C GLN A 418 10.49 -6.58 10.14
N PHE A 419 10.73 -7.52 9.23
CA PHE A 419 11.86 -7.48 8.30
C PHE A 419 11.52 -6.58 7.11
N SER A 420 11.55 -5.26 7.30
CA SER A 420 11.34 -4.32 6.20
C SER A 420 12.44 -4.49 5.15
N CYS A 421 12.04 -4.70 3.89
CA CYS A 421 12.94 -4.76 2.76
C CYS A 421 12.79 -3.51 1.91
N SER A 422 13.69 -2.57 2.11
CA SER A 422 13.69 -1.30 1.40
C SER A 422 15.07 -1.04 0.77
N PRO A 423 15.16 -0.15 -0.23
CA PRO A 423 16.45 0.27 -0.77
C PRO A 423 17.42 0.81 0.30
N SER A 424 16.91 1.41 1.38
CA SER A 424 17.74 1.92 2.47
C SER A 424 18.24 0.84 3.43
N SER A 425 17.43 -0.19 3.70
CA SER A 425 17.78 -1.24 4.68
C SER A 425 18.44 -2.48 4.08
N ASN A 426 18.23 -2.74 2.78
CA ASN A 426 18.62 -4.00 2.15
C ASN A 426 19.46 -3.77 0.89
N VAL A 427 20.68 -4.29 0.88
CA VAL A 427 21.63 -4.20 -0.25
C VAL A 427 21.04 -4.77 -1.54
N TYR A 428 20.29 -5.88 -1.48
CA TYR A 428 19.71 -6.47 -2.67
C TYR A 428 18.55 -5.65 -3.23
N ALA A 429 17.74 -5.06 -2.35
CA ALA A 429 16.69 -4.14 -2.75
C ALA A 429 17.29 -2.87 -3.38
N ASN A 430 18.38 -2.34 -2.80
CA ASN A 430 19.12 -1.22 -3.37
C ASN A 430 19.66 -1.55 -4.77
N VAL A 431 20.30 -2.70 -4.96
CA VAL A 431 20.81 -3.11 -6.28
C VAL A 431 19.68 -3.22 -7.32
N ILE A 432 18.52 -3.77 -6.94
CA ILE A 432 17.35 -3.83 -7.85
C ILE A 432 16.86 -2.42 -8.18
N HIS A 433 16.75 -1.54 -7.18
CA HIS A 433 16.36 -0.14 -7.36
C HIS A 433 17.33 0.62 -8.28
N GLN A 434 18.64 0.49 -8.08
CA GLN A 434 19.65 1.12 -8.93
C GLN A 434 19.62 0.60 -10.36
N ARG A 435 19.43 -0.71 -10.57
CA ARG A 435 19.25 -1.29 -11.91
C ARG A 435 18.00 -0.75 -12.60
N PHE A 436 16.91 -0.61 -11.86
CA PHE A 436 15.68 -0.03 -12.38
C PHE A 436 15.88 1.44 -12.80
N LYS A 437 16.54 2.24 -11.96
CA LYS A 437 16.94 3.62 -12.26
C LYS A 437 17.80 3.69 -13.53
N GLN A 438 18.85 2.87 -13.63
CA GLN A 438 19.73 2.80 -14.80
C GLN A 438 18.98 2.41 -16.08
N THR A 439 18.06 1.43 -15.99
CA THR A 439 17.26 0.98 -17.14
C THR A 439 16.41 2.11 -17.70
N ILE A 440 15.79 2.93 -16.84
CA ILE A 440 15.02 4.09 -17.26
C ILE A 440 15.92 5.15 -17.89
N VAL A 441 17.06 5.44 -17.27
CA VAL A 441 18.02 6.44 -17.79
C VAL A 441 18.56 6.04 -19.17
N SER A 442 18.80 4.75 -19.41
CA SER A 442 19.33 4.26 -20.69
C SER A 442 18.29 4.13 -21.82
N ALA A 443 17.00 4.35 -21.54
CA ALA A 443 15.93 4.19 -22.53
C ALA A 443 15.97 5.30 -23.60
N ARG A 444 15.41 5.02 -24.80
CA ARG A 444 15.47 5.92 -25.98
C ARG A 444 14.83 7.31 -25.78
N PHE A 445 13.92 7.45 -24.83
CA PHE A 445 13.34 8.73 -24.38
C PHE A 445 13.58 9.00 -22.89
N GLY A 446 14.50 8.22 -22.31
CA GLY A 446 14.88 8.26 -20.91
C GLY A 446 15.82 9.40 -20.59
N GLY A 447 15.92 9.70 -19.29
CA GLY A 447 16.87 10.66 -18.75
C GLY A 447 16.82 10.66 -17.23
N GLN A 448 17.76 11.36 -16.60
CA GLN A 448 17.79 11.49 -15.13
C GLN A 448 16.49 12.11 -14.60
N THR A 449 15.98 13.14 -15.27
CA THR A 449 14.73 13.83 -14.89
C THR A 449 13.51 12.92 -15.02
N GLU A 450 13.44 12.10 -16.07
CA GLU A 450 12.33 11.15 -16.24
C GLU A 450 12.42 9.99 -15.23
N ALA A 451 13.64 9.51 -14.94
CA ALA A 451 13.87 8.53 -13.89
C ALA A 451 13.41 9.06 -12.52
N THR A 452 13.79 10.30 -12.16
CA THR A 452 13.32 10.96 -10.93
C THR A 452 11.80 11.05 -10.89
N LYS A 453 11.15 11.51 -11.95
CA LYS A 453 9.68 11.57 -12.02
C LYS A 453 9.02 10.20 -11.81
N ARG A 454 9.54 9.15 -12.47
CA ARG A 454 8.99 7.79 -12.34
C ARG A 454 9.20 7.22 -10.94
N LEU A 455 10.35 7.45 -10.32
CA LEU A 455 10.63 6.98 -8.95
C LEU A 455 9.77 7.72 -7.92
N LEU A 456 9.70 9.05 -8.00
CA LEU A 456 8.88 9.88 -7.11
C LEU A 456 7.37 9.70 -7.32
N SER A 457 6.93 9.12 -8.45
CA SER A 457 5.52 8.79 -8.67
C SER A 457 4.94 7.82 -7.64
N GLN A 458 5.80 7.05 -6.95
CA GLN A 458 5.43 6.17 -5.85
C GLN A 458 4.97 6.93 -4.61
N LEU A 459 5.38 8.20 -4.47
CA LEU A 459 4.94 9.07 -3.39
C LEU A 459 3.62 9.79 -3.78
N PRO A 460 2.72 10.01 -2.80
CA PRO A 460 2.74 9.46 -1.45
C PRO A 460 2.40 7.96 -1.41
N ILE A 461 2.97 7.25 -0.43
CA ILE A 461 2.78 5.81 -0.24
C ILE A 461 1.40 5.56 0.37
N SER A 462 0.71 4.51 -0.05
CA SER A 462 -0.57 4.10 0.57
C SER A 462 -0.33 3.37 1.89
N ALA A 463 -1.16 3.63 2.90
CA ALA A 463 -1.01 3.03 4.22
C ALA A 463 -1.15 1.50 4.18
N GLN A 464 -0.26 0.82 4.93
CA GLN A 464 -0.20 -0.64 5.10
C GLN A 464 -0.21 -1.44 3.78
N SER A 465 0.42 -0.89 2.74
CA SER A 465 0.48 -1.47 1.39
C SER A 465 1.62 -2.48 1.19
N TYR A 466 2.47 -2.69 2.18
CA TYR A 466 3.59 -3.65 2.12
C TYR A 466 3.33 -4.83 3.05
N SER A 467 3.71 -6.02 2.59
CA SER A 467 3.73 -7.23 3.40
C SER A 467 5.01 -7.28 4.24
N CYS A 468 4.90 -7.74 5.49
CA CYS A 468 6.04 -7.94 6.39
C CYS A 468 6.54 -9.41 6.39
N SER A 469 6.06 -10.25 5.48
CA SER A 469 6.36 -11.68 5.51
C SER A 469 7.85 -11.98 5.23
N PRO A 470 8.51 -12.85 6.01
CA PRO A 470 9.90 -13.23 5.81
C PRO A 470 10.15 -13.96 4.49
N TYR A 471 9.11 -14.49 3.84
CA TYR A 471 9.25 -15.17 2.54
C TYR A 471 9.45 -14.21 1.37
N LEU A 472 9.08 -12.93 1.54
CA LEU A 472 9.31 -11.85 0.58
C LEU A 472 10.57 -11.05 0.89
N ASP A 473 11.40 -11.57 1.78
CA ASP A 473 12.61 -10.91 2.19
C ASP A 473 13.74 -11.14 1.17
N LEU A 474 14.16 -10.06 0.51
CA LEU A 474 15.21 -10.10 -0.51
C LEU A 474 16.60 -10.47 0.03
N GLN A 475 16.81 -10.37 1.35
CA GLN A 475 18.05 -10.81 2.01
C GLN A 475 18.07 -12.33 2.21
N LEU A 476 16.91 -12.96 2.40
CA LEU A 476 16.79 -14.40 2.57
C LEU A 476 16.65 -15.11 1.22
N PHE A 477 15.78 -14.60 0.36
CA PHE A 477 15.40 -15.22 -0.89
C PHE A 477 15.71 -14.34 -2.10
N SER A 478 16.10 -14.98 -3.20
CA SER A 478 16.16 -14.40 -4.52
C SER A 478 14.98 -14.92 -5.31
N TYR A 479 14.12 -14.00 -5.73
CA TYR A 479 12.97 -14.25 -6.61
C TYR A 479 12.84 -13.09 -7.60
N ASP A 480 11.97 -13.24 -8.60
CA ASP A 480 11.73 -12.22 -9.62
C ASP A 480 10.55 -11.32 -9.21
N ASP A 481 10.86 -10.04 -8.94
CA ASP A 481 9.92 -9.03 -8.42
C ASP A 481 8.79 -8.67 -9.42
N LYS A 482 8.96 -9.07 -10.69
CA LYS A 482 7.94 -8.91 -11.73
C LYS A 482 6.68 -9.74 -11.42
N TRP A 483 6.85 -10.93 -10.82
CA TRP A 483 5.75 -11.87 -10.60
C TRP A 483 5.20 -11.82 -9.19
N VAL A 484 6.03 -11.54 -8.19
CA VAL A 484 5.66 -11.39 -6.77
C VAL A 484 6.51 -10.27 -6.18
N SER A 485 5.92 -9.37 -5.40
CA SER A 485 6.65 -8.29 -4.72
C SER A 485 6.19 -8.09 -3.28
N LEU A 486 6.99 -7.36 -2.51
CA LEU A 486 6.66 -6.94 -1.14
C LEU A 486 5.40 -6.05 -1.08
N MET A 487 5.17 -5.23 -2.12
CA MET A 487 3.99 -4.40 -2.23
C MET A 487 2.77 -5.27 -2.57
N GLU A 488 1.70 -5.16 -1.77
CA GLU A 488 0.44 -5.88 -1.89
C GLU A 488 -0.41 -5.35 -3.04
N ARG A 489 0.12 -5.42 -4.27
CA ARG A 489 -0.63 -5.13 -5.50
C ARG A 489 -0.69 -6.34 -6.41
N PRO A 490 -1.80 -6.53 -7.13
CA PRO A 490 -1.91 -7.61 -8.11
C PRO A 490 -0.79 -7.54 -9.16
N LYS A 491 -0.17 -8.68 -9.43
CA LYS A 491 0.90 -8.84 -10.44
C LYS A 491 0.38 -9.68 -11.60
N ALA A 492 1.05 -9.61 -12.75
CA ALA A 492 0.71 -10.47 -13.87
C ALA A 492 0.91 -11.95 -13.49
N SER A 493 -0.03 -12.81 -13.86
CA SER A 493 0.14 -14.27 -13.73
C SER A 493 1.10 -14.77 -14.80
N GLY A 494 2.17 -15.44 -14.38
CA GLY A 494 2.98 -16.27 -15.28
C GLY A 494 2.40 -17.67 -15.44
N GLU A 495 2.80 -18.37 -16.50
CA GLU A 495 2.51 -19.80 -16.70
C GLU A 495 3.48 -20.70 -15.93
N HIS A 496 4.68 -20.18 -15.66
CA HIS A 496 5.73 -20.91 -14.94
C HIS A 496 5.67 -20.64 -13.44
N PRO A 497 6.07 -21.62 -12.61
CA PRO A 497 6.16 -21.42 -11.17
C PRO A 497 7.20 -20.37 -10.82
N ILE A 498 6.89 -19.60 -9.79
CA ILE A 498 7.79 -18.59 -9.24
C ILE A 498 8.80 -19.31 -8.36
N ARG A 499 10.09 -19.13 -8.65
CA ARG A 499 11.20 -19.86 -8.02
C ARG A 499 11.85 -19.01 -6.95
N PHE A 500 11.96 -19.56 -5.74
CA PHE A 500 12.62 -18.91 -4.61
C PHE A 500 13.96 -19.60 -4.31
N TYR A 501 15.05 -18.88 -4.52
CA TYR A 501 16.40 -19.37 -4.26
C TYR A 501 16.92 -18.79 -2.95
N VAL A 502 17.57 -19.59 -2.10
CA VAL A 502 18.19 -19.06 -0.87
C VAL A 502 19.43 -18.25 -1.24
N ARG A 503 19.54 -17.01 -0.77
CA ARG A 503 20.70 -16.13 -1.06
C ARG A 503 22.02 -16.68 -0.49
N GLU A 504 21.95 -17.37 0.64
CA GLU A 504 23.12 -17.93 1.33
C GLU A 504 23.74 -19.12 0.59
N SER A 505 22.91 -20.02 0.03
CA SER A 505 23.39 -21.24 -0.63
C SER A 505 23.28 -21.21 -2.16
N GLY A 506 22.45 -20.33 -2.71
CA GLY A 506 22.08 -20.31 -4.14
C GLY A 506 21.14 -21.45 -4.55
N LEU A 507 20.74 -22.31 -3.61
CA LEU A 507 19.88 -23.46 -3.89
C LEU A 507 18.43 -23.03 -4.06
N LEU A 508 17.73 -23.65 -5.01
CA LEU A 508 16.29 -23.54 -5.12
C LEU A 508 15.64 -24.15 -3.88
N ARG A 509 14.82 -23.40 -3.16
CA ARG A 509 14.21 -23.84 -1.90
C ARG A 509 12.75 -24.25 -2.05
N PHE A 510 11.96 -23.46 -2.77
CA PHE A 510 10.56 -23.76 -3.04
C PHE A 510 10.09 -23.05 -4.31
N ARG A 511 8.90 -23.46 -4.76
CA ARG A 511 8.22 -22.94 -5.94
C ARG A 511 6.78 -22.60 -5.58
N ILE A 512 6.29 -21.48 -6.09
CA ILE A 512 4.90 -21.06 -5.94
C ILE A 512 4.21 -21.20 -7.29
N TYR A 513 3.15 -22.02 -7.33
CA TYR A 513 2.33 -22.23 -8.53
C TYR A 513 1.11 -21.32 -8.46
N ALA A 514 1.26 -20.11 -8.98
CA ALA A 514 0.18 -19.12 -8.97
C ALA A 514 -0.87 -19.36 -10.06
N GLY A 515 -0.45 -19.88 -11.22
CA GLY A 515 -1.28 -20.03 -12.42
C GLY A 515 -1.97 -21.39 -12.54
N ILE A 516 -3.17 -21.40 -13.14
CA ILE A 516 -3.81 -22.64 -13.62
C ILE A 516 -3.03 -23.15 -14.84
N MET A 517 -2.32 -24.26 -14.68
CA MET A 517 -1.62 -24.93 -15.77
C MET A 517 -2.63 -25.57 -16.74
N GLY A 518 -2.39 -25.45 -18.05
CA GLY A 518 -3.18 -26.13 -19.09
C GLY A 518 -4.39 -25.35 -19.65
N ARG A 519 -4.66 -24.12 -19.19
CA ARG A 519 -5.68 -23.25 -19.81
C ARG A 519 -5.06 -22.34 -20.87
N PRO A 520 -5.70 -22.15 -22.04
CA PRO A 520 -5.19 -21.27 -23.09
C PRO A 520 -4.95 -19.87 -22.56
N ALA A 521 -3.93 -19.20 -23.10
CA ALA A 521 -3.62 -17.81 -22.78
C ALA A 521 -4.89 -16.95 -22.96
N PRO A 522 -5.16 -16.02 -22.03
CA PRO A 522 -6.28 -15.10 -22.20
C PRO A 522 -6.10 -14.29 -23.51
N PRO A 523 -7.20 -13.81 -24.13
CA PRO A 523 -7.11 -12.91 -25.28
C PRO A 523 -6.22 -11.71 -24.97
N SER A 524 -5.54 -11.17 -25.98
CA SER A 524 -4.51 -10.11 -25.87
C SER A 524 -4.96 -8.85 -25.10
N SER A 525 -6.27 -8.64 -24.94
CA SER A 525 -6.88 -7.55 -24.20
C SER A 525 -7.00 -7.76 -22.67
N ALA A 526 -6.89 -9.00 -22.16
CA ALA A 526 -7.12 -9.30 -20.75
C ALA A 526 -5.86 -9.92 -20.09
N ARG A 527 -5.18 -9.16 -19.23
CA ARG A 527 -4.06 -9.68 -18.42
C ARG A 527 -4.62 -10.42 -17.21
N ARG A 528 -4.24 -11.69 -17.02
CA ARG A 528 -4.50 -12.41 -15.77
C ARG A 528 -3.67 -11.77 -14.65
N LEU A 529 -4.33 -11.33 -13.59
CA LEU A 529 -3.68 -10.75 -12.41
C LEU A 529 -3.82 -11.70 -11.21
N VAL A 530 -2.77 -11.74 -10.39
CA VAL A 530 -2.71 -12.52 -9.16
C VAL A 530 -2.36 -11.60 -8.01
N ALA A 531 -3.19 -11.61 -6.97
CA ALA A 531 -2.87 -11.01 -5.68
C ALA A 531 -2.28 -12.08 -4.76
N PHE A 532 -1.21 -11.73 -4.05
CA PHE A 532 -0.58 -12.63 -3.08
C PHE A 532 -0.78 -12.08 -1.67
N THR A 533 -1.23 -12.94 -0.77
CA THR A 533 -1.37 -12.66 0.65
C THR A 533 -0.51 -13.66 1.41
N PHE A 534 0.68 -13.23 1.82
CA PHE A 534 1.58 -14.03 2.63
C PHE A 534 1.24 -13.87 4.11
N HIS A 535 1.33 -14.96 4.86
CA HIS A 535 1.22 -14.92 6.30
C HIS A 535 2.45 -14.19 6.91
N PRO A 536 2.27 -13.38 7.98
CA PRO A 536 3.36 -12.58 8.55
C PRO A 536 4.51 -13.42 9.13
N THR A 537 4.24 -14.62 9.66
CA THR A 537 5.27 -15.51 10.26
C THR A 537 5.32 -16.91 9.64
N ASP A 538 4.20 -17.62 9.64
CA ASP A 538 4.11 -19.03 9.26
C ASP A 538 4.32 -19.29 7.75
N PRO A 539 4.77 -20.51 7.36
CA PRO A 539 4.99 -20.95 5.97
C PRO A 539 3.68 -21.15 5.20
N PHE A 540 2.91 -20.07 5.05
CA PHE A 540 1.61 -20.07 4.41
C PHE A 540 1.45 -18.83 3.53
N ALA A 541 0.94 -19.04 2.32
CA ALA A 541 0.57 -17.95 1.43
C ALA A 541 -0.67 -18.30 0.61
N ILE A 542 -1.46 -17.29 0.29
CA ILE A 542 -2.63 -17.40 -0.58
C ILE A 542 -2.31 -16.66 -1.87
N SER A 543 -2.55 -17.30 -3.01
CA SER A 543 -2.61 -16.59 -4.29
C SER A 543 -4.05 -16.56 -4.78
N VAL A 544 -4.54 -15.37 -5.11
CA VAL A 544 -5.89 -15.16 -5.63
C VAL A 544 -5.77 -14.67 -7.06
N GLN A 545 -6.27 -15.47 -8.00
CA GLN A 545 -6.40 -15.06 -9.39
C GLN A 545 -7.81 -14.55 -9.65
N ARG A 546 -7.91 -13.40 -10.32
CA ARG A 546 -9.18 -12.85 -10.78
C ARG A 546 -9.17 -12.72 -12.30
N THR A 547 -10.07 -13.45 -12.94
CA THR A 547 -10.51 -13.21 -14.32
C THR A 547 -11.96 -12.74 -14.27
N ASN A 548 -12.46 -12.08 -15.31
CA ASN A 548 -13.77 -11.40 -15.30
C ASN A 548 -14.95 -12.25 -14.80
N SER A 549 -14.86 -13.59 -14.91
CA SER A 549 -15.89 -14.54 -14.46
C SER A 549 -15.43 -15.53 -13.39
N GLU A 550 -14.14 -15.60 -13.03
CA GLU A 550 -13.62 -16.62 -12.11
C GLU A 550 -12.76 -16.01 -11.00
N TYR A 551 -12.98 -16.51 -9.79
CA TYR A 551 -12.19 -16.18 -8.60
C TYR A 551 -11.53 -17.47 -8.10
N VAL A 552 -10.28 -17.66 -8.49
CA VAL A 552 -9.53 -18.90 -8.22
C VAL A 552 -8.57 -18.64 -7.08
N VAL A 553 -8.63 -19.48 -6.05
CA VAL A 553 -7.79 -19.37 -4.87
C VAL A 553 -6.86 -20.57 -4.81
N ASN A 554 -5.56 -20.33 -4.63
CA ASN A 554 -4.59 -21.37 -4.38
C ASN A 554 -3.95 -21.15 -3.01
N PHE A 555 -3.73 -22.23 -2.27
CA PHE A 555 -3.01 -22.21 -1.01
C PHE A 555 -1.61 -22.78 -1.20
N HIS A 556 -0.62 -22.06 -0.71
CA HIS A 556 0.77 -22.47 -0.66
C HIS A 556 1.11 -22.81 0.78
N VAL A 557 1.30 -24.10 1.04
CA VAL A 557 1.43 -24.68 2.37
C VAL A 557 2.74 -25.43 2.50
N ARG A 558 3.10 -25.75 3.73
CA ARG A 558 4.20 -26.67 4.02
C ARG A 558 3.66 -28.11 4.07
N HIS A 559 4.27 -29.00 3.30
CA HIS A 559 4.07 -30.46 3.35
C HIS A 559 5.34 -31.13 3.86
N ILE A 560 5.23 -32.03 4.85
CA ILE A 560 6.37 -32.61 5.60
C ILE A 560 6.67 -34.05 5.18
#